data_AF-A0ABD1XCH2-F1
#
_entry.id   AF-A0ABD1XCH2-F1
#
_cell.length_a   1.000
_cell.length_b   1.000
_cell.length_c   1.000
_cell.angle_alpha   90.00
_cell.angle_beta   90.00
_cell.angle_gamma   90.00
#
_symmetry.space_group_name_H-M   'P 1'
#
loop_
_entity.id
_entity.type
_entity.pdbx_description
1 polymer ?
#
loop_
_entity_poly.entity_id
_entity_poly.type
_entity_poly.pdbx_seq_one_letter_code
_entity_poly.pdbx_strand_id
1 'polypeptide(L)'
;MASRSSANFFDLASGASLDIPQTPRTLPRVMTLPGIISDVANILPLHAERDKETARWSFTLDKDSLLLQLGDGFPPETEVLYVGCLEVEVEANEQEEIAQKLLDEFKCVPTFLPRDIQKKFYHGFCKQKLWSLFHYMLPICPDHGDHFDRQLWQAYVSANKIFADKVMEVVNPDDDFIWILDYHLMLLQQRQELQGKLELVQIVNPARSSGKDVQEAKKEMYSTAKKEMHSTARRINEVYDCPDYRPVILIDRSVDCYEKTAYYTVAECCIVNALRDGMNLVPYKYIVCRHGSSLMDKAMGIKMDSPRTSMLVVSEFMGCSASLSGAIRVNPWDIDSVAEAMNMAITVTDSEKQMRHEKHYRYISSHNVAYWACSFMQDLERACQNHYGNRCWGIGLGLSFRVLSLPPSFRKLRIDHIVSAYKRTNRRAIFLDYDGTIIPESSMIMSLNPEVITVLNALCNDPNNTMFIVSG
;
A
#
# COMPACT_ATOMS: atom_id res chain seq x y z
N MET A 1 44.51 -21.71 13.30
CA MET A 1 44.53 -21.14 11.93
C MET A 1 43.20 -20.44 11.70
N ALA A 2 43.24 -19.14 11.43
CA ALA A 2 42.05 -18.34 11.16
C ALA A 2 41.41 -18.78 9.82
N SER A 3 40.10 -18.98 9.83
CA SER A 3 39.30 -19.30 8.65
C SER A 3 38.42 -18.09 8.32
N ARG A 4 38.75 -17.37 7.24
CA ARG A 4 37.88 -16.35 6.64
C ARG A 4 36.71 -17.02 5.90
N SER A 5 35.55 -16.37 5.91
CA SER A 5 34.39 -16.77 5.11
C SER A 5 33.99 -15.58 4.24
N SER A 6 33.92 -15.77 2.92
CA SER A 6 33.43 -14.80 1.94
C SER A 6 32.09 -15.29 1.38
N ALA A 7 31.15 -14.38 1.12
CA ALA A 7 29.77 -14.72 0.75
C ALA A 7 29.57 -14.88 -0.77
N ASN A 8 30.53 -14.47 -1.61
CA ASN A 8 30.56 -14.79 -3.04
C ASN A 8 32.00 -14.68 -3.64
N PHE A 9 32.14 -15.08 -4.91
CA PHE A 9 33.42 -15.19 -5.64
C PHE A 9 34.05 -13.83 -6.01
N PHE A 10 33.32 -12.71 -5.94
CA PHE A 10 33.84 -11.37 -6.28
C PHE A 10 34.52 -10.66 -5.09
N ASP A 11 34.29 -11.12 -3.85
CA ASP A 11 34.96 -10.64 -2.63
C ASP A 11 36.45 -11.07 -2.52
N LEU A 12 36.96 -11.85 -3.47
CA LEU A 12 38.38 -12.26 -3.53
C LEU A 12 39.29 -11.20 -4.16
N ALA A 13 38.75 -10.12 -4.73
CA ALA A 13 39.51 -9.17 -5.54
C ALA A 13 39.81 -7.79 -4.91
N SER A 14 39.27 -7.44 -3.74
CA SER A 14 39.58 -6.15 -3.10
C SER A 14 39.84 -6.32 -1.60
N GLY A 15 41.11 -6.46 -1.23
CA GLY A 15 41.56 -6.67 0.14
C GLY A 15 41.57 -5.40 1.00
N ALA A 16 40.40 -4.92 1.43
CA ALA A 16 40.29 -3.93 2.49
C ALA A 16 39.18 -4.31 3.48
N SER A 17 39.57 -4.63 4.71
CA SER A 17 38.67 -4.89 5.85
C SER A 17 38.37 -3.54 6.52
N LEU A 18 37.11 -3.11 6.53
CA LEU A 18 36.66 -1.99 7.36
C LEU A 18 36.10 -2.55 8.67
N ASP A 19 36.88 -2.46 9.75
CA ASP A 19 36.39 -2.64 11.12
C ASP A 19 35.59 -1.38 11.50
N ILE A 20 34.28 -1.51 11.69
CA ILE A 20 33.42 -0.43 12.21
C ILE A 20 33.19 -0.70 13.71
N PRO A 21 33.56 0.23 14.61
CA PRO A 21 33.29 0.08 16.03
C PRO A 21 31.79 0.25 16.32
N GLN A 22 31.26 -0.58 17.23
CA GLN A 22 29.88 -0.44 17.73
C GLN A 22 29.70 0.93 18.40
N THR A 23 28.91 1.79 17.77
CA THR A 23 28.46 3.06 18.34
C THR A 23 27.33 2.82 19.36
N PRO A 24 27.22 3.67 20.39
CA PRO A 24 26.18 3.54 21.41
C PRO A 24 24.79 3.70 20.78
N ARG A 25 23.85 2.83 21.20
CA ARG A 25 22.47 2.73 20.73
C ARG A 25 21.79 4.10 20.61
N THR A 26 21.51 4.50 19.38
CA THR A 26 20.56 5.57 19.06
C THR A 26 19.16 4.96 18.88
N LEU A 27 18.12 5.73 19.22
CA LEU A 27 16.71 5.33 19.07
C LEU A 27 16.39 4.95 17.61
N PRO A 28 15.49 3.97 17.38
CA PRO A 28 15.15 3.48 16.04
C PRO A 28 14.50 4.59 15.19
N ARG A 29 14.90 4.73 13.91
CA ARG A 29 14.27 5.66 12.96
C ARG A 29 13.18 4.92 12.17
N VAL A 30 12.10 5.61 11.82
CA VAL A 30 11.04 5.04 10.98
C VAL A 30 11.15 5.66 9.59
N MET A 31 11.46 4.83 8.59
CA MET A 31 11.40 5.23 7.20
C MET A 31 10.03 4.91 6.65
N THR A 32 9.28 5.94 6.29
CA THR A 32 8.02 5.76 5.60
C THR A 32 8.24 5.98 4.11
N LEU A 33 7.93 4.94 3.34
CA LEU A 33 7.86 4.99 1.88
C LEU A 33 6.39 5.22 1.53
N PRO A 34 6.03 6.30 0.80
CA PRO A 34 4.67 6.77 0.64
C PRO A 34 3.72 5.74 0.08
N GLY A 35 2.51 5.73 0.64
CA GLY A 35 1.42 4.95 0.12
C GLY A 35 0.16 4.89 0.99
N ILE A 36 -0.98 4.78 0.30
CA ILE A 36 -2.36 4.70 0.77
C ILE A 36 -2.82 6.00 1.48
N ILE A 37 -3.79 6.78 0.97
CA ILE A 37 -5.09 6.40 0.42
C ILE A 37 -5.47 7.36 -0.75
N SER A 38 -5.86 6.76 -1.87
CA SER A 38 -6.63 7.31 -3.00
C SER A 38 -6.00 8.32 -3.97
N ASP A 39 -4.94 9.07 -3.68
CA ASP A 39 -4.42 10.04 -4.68
C ASP A 39 -2.89 10.32 -4.74
N VAL A 40 -2.07 9.90 -3.77
CA VAL A 40 -0.63 10.23 -3.75
C VAL A 40 0.17 9.07 -3.14
N ALA A 41 0.81 8.25 -3.97
CA ALA A 41 1.60 7.12 -3.49
C ALA A 41 2.78 6.91 -4.43
N ASN A 42 3.99 6.96 -3.85
CA ASN A 42 5.31 7.25 -4.44
C ASN A 42 5.78 8.72 -4.46
N ILE A 43 5.01 9.70 -3.98
CA ILE A 43 5.39 11.13 -4.00
C ILE A 43 5.68 11.62 -2.58
N LEU A 44 6.71 12.46 -2.43
CA LEU A 44 7.07 13.12 -1.17
C LEU A 44 5.96 14.06 -0.70
N PRO A 45 5.81 14.32 0.62
CA PRO A 45 4.82 15.26 1.15
C PRO A 45 5.25 16.73 0.93
N LEU A 46 5.61 17.08 -0.31
CA LEU A 46 6.21 18.36 -0.67
C LEU A 46 5.60 18.88 -1.98
N HIS A 47 5.26 20.16 -1.98
CA HIS A 47 5.13 20.94 -3.19
C HIS A 47 6.49 21.51 -3.55
N ALA A 48 6.92 21.26 -4.79
CA ALA A 48 8.14 21.77 -5.36
C ALA A 48 7.78 22.68 -6.53
N GLU A 49 8.30 23.90 -6.51
CA GLU A 49 8.11 24.88 -7.57
C GLU A 49 9.46 25.43 -8.01
N ARG A 50 9.63 25.58 -9.33
CA ARG A 50 10.80 26.22 -9.93
C ARG A 50 10.39 27.56 -10.49
N ASP A 51 10.97 28.62 -9.94
CA ASP A 51 10.80 29.97 -10.45
C ASP A 51 11.36 30.05 -11.89
N LYS A 52 10.52 30.51 -12.82
CA LYS A 52 10.87 30.57 -14.25
C LYS A 52 11.85 31.70 -14.59
N GLU A 53 11.93 32.72 -13.76
CA GLU A 53 12.78 33.89 -13.97
C GLU A 53 14.12 33.73 -13.27
N THR A 54 14.11 33.24 -12.03
CA THR A 54 15.33 33.09 -11.21
C THR A 54 15.96 31.70 -11.28
N ALA A 55 15.25 30.73 -11.88
CA ALA A 55 15.61 29.31 -11.93
C ALA A 55 15.79 28.64 -10.54
N ARG A 56 15.37 29.32 -9.46
CA ARG A 56 15.50 28.83 -8.08
C ARG A 56 14.35 27.91 -7.71
N TRP A 57 14.66 26.96 -6.83
CA TRP A 57 13.70 26.01 -6.28
C TRP A 57 13.12 26.47 -4.93
N SER A 58 11.80 26.42 -4.80
CA SER A 58 11.07 26.58 -3.56
C SER A 58 10.34 25.29 -3.19
N PHE A 59 10.40 24.91 -1.92
CA PHE A 59 9.79 23.71 -1.38
C PHE A 59 8.91 24.05 -0.18
N THR A 60 7.72 23.46 -0.11
CA THR A 60 6.83 23.59 1.04
C THR A 60 6.18 22.26 1.35
N LEU A 61 6.09 21.90 2.64
CA LEU A 61 5.39 20.70 3.08
C LEU A 61 3.90 20.77 2.71
N ASP A 62 3.40 19.68 2.12
CA ASP A 62 1.97 19.47 1.93
C ASP A 62 1.36 18.98 3.25
N LYS A 63 0.68 19.89 3.95
CA LYS A 63 0.01 19.60 5.23
C LYS A 63 -1.20 18.68 5.08
N ASP A 64 -1.76 18.59 3.88
CA ASP A 64 -2.88 17.71 3.57
C ASP A 64 -2.40 16.29 3.20
N SER A 65 -1.09 16.09 3.05
CA SER A 65 -0.50 14.78 2.77
C SER A 65 -0.70 13.83 3.96
N LEU A 66 -1.41 12.73 3.70
CA LEU A 66 -1.57 11.65 4.68
C LEU A 66 -0.22 11.09 5.10
N LEU A 67 0.76 11.02 4.18
CA LEU A 67 2.10 10.54 4.50
C LEU A 67 2.73 11.40 5.60
N LEU A 68 2.59 12.73 5.51
CA LEU A 68 3.10 13.64 6.54
C LEU A 68 2.35 13.44 7.87
N GLN A 69 1.02 13.30 7.81
CA GLN A 69 0.16 13.11 8.98
C GLN A 69 0.39 11.78 9.70
N LEU A 70 0.93 10.76 9.02
CA LEU A 70 1.37 9.52 9.67
C LEU A 70 2.51 9.78 10.66
N GLY A 71 3.35 10.78 10.37
CA GLY A 71 4.41 11.24 11.25
C GLY A 71 3.91 11.63 12.64
N ASP A 72 2.71 12.22 12.73
CA ASP A 72 2.10 12.68 13.99
C ASP A 72 1.73 11.53 14.93
N GLY A 73 1.71 10.28 14.44
CA GLY A 73 1.45 9.09 15.25
C GLY A 73 2.65 8.57 16.02
N PHE A 74 3.84 9.09 15.76
CA PHE A 74 5.06 8.63 16.42
C PHE A 74 5.45 9.54 17.60
N PRO A 75 6.15 8.99 18.61
CA PRO A 75 6.74 9.80 19.67
C PRO A 75 7.63 10.91 19.10
N PRO A 76 7.69 12.11 19.73
CA PRO A 76 8.49 13.24 19.24
C PRO A 76 9.99 12.93 19.09
N GLU A 77 10.49 11.92 19.79
CA GLU A 77 11.89 11.48 19.68
C GLU A 77 12.16 10.61 18.44
N THR A 78 11.10 10.13 17.77
CA THR A 78 11.21 9.29 16.57
C THR A 78 11.47 10.17 15.36
N GLU A 79 12.64 10.00 14.74
CA GLU A 79 12.91 10.66 13.46
C GLU A 79 12.23 9.89 12.33
N VAL A 80 11.35 10.57 11.60
CA VAL A 80 10.65 10.03 10.43
C VAL A 80 11.31 10.56 9.17
N LEU A 81 11.79 9.64 8.32
CA LEU A 81 12.25 9.97 6.98
C LEU A 81 11.19 9.59 5.94
N TYR A 82 11.01 10.46 4.94
CA TYR A 82 10.09 10.25 3.82
C TYR A 82 10.88 9.97 2.55
N VAL A 83 10.71 8.81 1.93
CA VAL A 83 11.45 8.44 0.70
C VAL A 83 10.49 8.40 -0.50
N GLY A 84 10.61 9.28 -1.48
CA GLY A 84 9.59 9.45 -2.53
C GLY A 84 10.07 10.21 -3.76
N CYS A 85 9.28 10.27 -4.82
CA CYS A 85 9.50 11.16 -5.97
C CYS A 85 8.98 12.58 -5.69
N LEU A 86 9.51 13.56 -6.42
CA LEU A 86 8.87 14.87 -6.55
C LEU A 86 7.82 14.84 -7.67
N GLU A 87 6.81 15.70 -7.59
CA GLU A 87 5.80 15.87 -8.65
C GLU A 87 6.35 16.59 -9.90
N VAL A 88 7.50 17.23 -9.72
CA VAL A 88 8.22 17.98 -10.74
C VAL A 88 9.51 17.27 -11.08
N GLU A 89 9.98 17.54 -12.28
CA GLU A 89 11.23 16.98 -12.74
C GLU A 89 12.40 17.89 -12.41
N VAL A 90 13.48 17.24 -12.01
CA VAL A 90 14.74 17.87 -11.65
C VAL A 90 15.82 17.38 -12.60
N GLU A 91 16.52 18.32 -13.22
CA GLU A 91 17.65 18.04 -14.11
C GLU A 91 18.79 17.37 -13.34
N ALA A 92 19.49 16.42 -13.98
CA ALA A 92 20.46 15.56 -13.32
C ALA A 92 21.59 16.31 -12.59
N ASN A 93 21.97 17.48 -13.07
CA ASN A 93 23.00 18.34 -12.46
C ASN A 93 22.53 19.05 -11.18
N GLU A 94 21.21 19.17 -10.95
CA GLU A 94 20.61 19.81 -9.77
C GLU A 94 20.18 18.77 -8.71
N GLN A 95 20.14 17.47 -9.06
CA GLN A 95 19.57 16.42 -8.23
C GLN A 95 20.30 16.23 -6.89
N GLU A 96 21.63 16.31 -6.86
CA GLU A 96 22.42 16.09 -5.64
C GLU A 96 22.23 17.24 -4.65
N GLU A 97 22.28 18.49 -5.12
CA GLU A 97 22.04 19.69 -4.29
C GLU A 97 20.62 19.67 -3.71
N ILE A 98 19.61 19.37 -4.54
CA ILE A 98 18.22 19.27 -4.09
C ILE A 98 18.04 18.11 -3.11
N ALA A 99 18.65 16.95 -3.36
CA ALA A 99 18.55 15.81 -2.44
C ALA A 99 19.10 16.13 -1.05
N GLN A 100 20.26 16.80 -0.98
CA GLN A 100 20.84 17.22 0.29
C GLN A 100 19.93 18.23 1.01
N LYS A 101 19.45 19.25 0.29
CA LYS A 101 18.54 20.25 0.85
C LYS A 101 17.26 19.63 1.41
N LEU A 102 16.63 18.72 0.66
CA LEU A 102 15.39 18.06 1.07
C LEU A 102 15.59 17.15 2.29
N LEU A 103 16.75 16.49 2.40
CA LEU A 103 17.07 15.67 3.57
C LEU A 103 17.26 16.54 4.82
N ASP A 104 18.03 17.62 4.70
CA ASP A 104 18.38 18.48 5.84
C ASP A 104 17.20 19.30 6.35
N GLU A 105 16.45 19.93 5.44
CA GLU A 105 15.37 20.87 5.78
C GLU A 105 14.01 20.16 5.99
N PHE A 106 13.75 19.07 5.27
CA PHE A 106 12.42 18.45 5.19
C PHE A 106 12.38 16.97 5.57
N LYS A 107 13.52 16.35 5.92
CA LYS A 107 13.62 14.91 6.20
C LYS A 107 13.10 14.04 5.05
N CYS A 108 13.25 14.56 3.84
CA CYS A 108 12.76 13.95 2.61
C CYS A 108 13.93 13.47 1.75
N VAL A 109 13.87 12.21 1.32
CA VAL A 109 14.87 11.57 0.46
C VAL A 109 14.26 11.43 -0.94
N PRO A 110 14.59 12.32 -1.89
CA PRO A 110 14.02 12.24 -3.23
C PRO A 110 14.57 11.05 -4.00
N THR A 111 13.67 10.36 -4.68
CA THR A 111 13.94 9.27 -5.62
C THR A 111 13.65 9.77 -7.03
N PHE A 112 14.70 10.06 -7.79
CA PHE A 112 14.57 10.55 -9.16
C PHE A 112 14.41 9.36 -10.12
N LEU A 113 13.23 9.24 -10.73
CA LEU A 113 12.96 8.24 -11.75
C LEU A 113 13.14 8.86 -13.14
N PRO A 114 13.80 8.19 -14.10
CA PRO A 114 13.82 8.61 -15.49
C PRO A 114 12.38 8.75 -16.04
N ARG A 115 12.09 9.79 -16.83
CA ARG A 115 10.73 10.08 -17.36
C ARG A 115 10.02 8.85 -17.94
N ASP A 116 10.72 8.09 -18.79
CA ASP A 116 10.15 6.92 -19.45
C ASP A 116 9.77 5.83 -18.43
N ILE A 117 10.62 5.60 -17.43
CA ILE A 117 10.34 4.67 -16.33
C ILE A 117 9.18 5.20 -15.51
N GLN A 118 9.19 6.45 -15.07
CA GLN A 118 8.13 7.04 -14.24
C GLN A 118 6.75 6.92 -14.91
N LYS A 119 6.65 7.26 -16.20
CA LYS A 119 5.40 7.17 -16.97
C LYS A 119 4.91 5.73 -17.09
N LYS A 120 5.79 4.79 -17.48
CA LYS A 120 5.44 3.37 -17.62
C LYS A 120 5.15 2.69 -16.29
N PHE A 121 5.89 3.02 -15.24
CA PHE A 121 5.71 2.54 -13.88
C PHE A 121 4.38 3.01 -13.29
N TYR A 122 4.21 4.33 -13.15
CA TYR A 122 3.11 4.90 -12.40
C TYR A 122 1.82 4.90 -13.22
N HIS A 123 1.84 5.46 -14.43
CA HIS A 123 0.62 5.51 -15.24
C HIS A 123 0.34 4.18 -15.94
N GLY A 124 1.36 3.56 -16.52
CA GLY A 124 1.21 2.27 -17.20
C GLY A 124 0.86 1.15 -16.22
N PHE A 125 1.86 0.64 -15.49
CA PHE A 125 1.66 -0.56 -14.69
C PHE A 125 0.79 -0.32 -13.45
N CYS A 126 1.10 0.71 -12.64
CA CYS A 126 0.39 0.97 -11.40
C CYS A 126 -1.07 1.40 -11.64
N LYS A 127 -1.33 2.41 -12.47
CA LYS A 127 -2.70 2.92 -12.67
C LYS A 127 -3.52 2.16 -13.73
N GLN A 128 -2.93 1.66 -14.83
CA GLN A 128 -3.73 0.91 -15.81
C GLN A 128 -3.86 -0.57 -15.44
N LYS A 129 -2.83 -1.20 -14.87
CA LYS A 129 -2.85 -2.65 -14.56
C LYS A 129 -3.17 -2.92 -13.08
N LEU A 130 -2.31 -2.57 -12.13
CA LEU A 130 -2.48 -2.92 -10.71
C LEU A 130 -3.72 -2.29 -10.09
N TRP A 131 -3.96 -1.02 -10.36
CA TRP A 131 -5.12 -0.32 -9.85
C TRP A 131 -6.39 -0.93 -10.42
N SER A 132 -6.50 -1.09 -11.74
CA SER A 132 -7.67 -1.73 -12.36
C SER A 132 -7.84 -3.16 -11.85
N LEU A 133 -6.74 -3.88 -11.55
CA LEU A 133 -6.77 -5.22 -10.98
C LEU A 133 -7.25 -5.23 -9.52
N PHE A 134 -6.70 -4.38 -8.65
CA PHE A 134 -7.03 -4.30 -7.22
C PHE A 134 -8.39 -3.67 -6.95
N HIS A 135 -8.87 -2.97 -7.96
CA HIS A 135 -10.19 -2.39 -8.03
C HIS A 135 -10.99 -3.11 -9.13
N TYR A 136 -10.55 -4.28 -9.54
CA TYR A 136 -11.13 -5.32 -10.38
C TYR A 136 -11.99 -4.92 -11.59
N MET A 137 -11.70 -3.77 -12.16
CA MET A 137 -12.19 -3.34 -13.45
C MET A 137 -11.40 -4.07 -14.53
N LEU A 138 -11.72 -5.35 -14.72
CA LEU A 138 -11.16 -6.15 -15.82
C LEU A 138 -11.83 -5.74 -17.14
N PRO A 139 -11.09 -5.62 -18.25
CA PRO A 139 -11.69 -5.32 -19.54
C PRO A 139 -12.69 -6.42 -19.92
N ILE A 140 -13.95 -6.04 -20.13
CA ILE A 140 -15.09 -6.94 -20.42
C ILE A 140 -15.09 -7.39 -21.90
N CYS A 141 -14.19 -6.87 -22.74
CA CYS A 141 -14.13 -7.20 -24.17
C CYS A 141 -12.97 -8.15 -24.52
N PRO A 142 -13.23 -9.30 -25.18
CA PRO A 142 -12.18 -10.21 -25.69
C PRO A 142 -11.25 -9.55 -26.71
N ASP A 143 -11.74 -8.60 -27.50
CA ASP A 143 -10.99 -7.94 -28.60
C ASP A 143 -10.18 -6.70 -28.15
N HIS A 144 -10.35 -6.27 -26.88
CA HIS A 144 -9.69 -5.11 -26.28
C HIS A 144 -9.07 -5.40 -24.91
N GLY A 145 -8.94 -6.69 -24.56
CA GLY A 145 -8.28 -7.11 -23.34
C GLY A 145 -6.81 -6.76 -23.40
N ASP A 146 -6.44 -5.61 -22.85
CA ASP A 146 -5.09 -5.07 -22.90
C ASP A 146 -4.12 -6.08 -22.25
N HIS A 147 -3.43 -6.88 -23.08
CA HIS A 147 -2.61 -8.01 -22.66
C HIS A 147 -1.55 -7.59 -21.63
N PHE A 148 -1.00 -8.55 -20.88
CA PHE A 148 0.11 -8.26 -19.98
C PHE A 148 1.27 -7.63 -20.75
N ASP A 149 1.57 -6.37 -20.45
CA ASP A 149 2.66 -5.65 -21.10
C ASP A 149 3.95 -5.86 -20.28
N ARG A 150 4.86 -6.65 -20.87
CA ARG A 150 6.17 -6.94 -20.28
C ARG A 150 7.01 -5.68 -20.07
N GLN A 151 6.89 -4.67 -20.92
CA GLN A 151 7.65 -3.42 -20.79
C GLN A 151 7.15 -2.60 -19.60
N LEU A 152 5.82 -2.56 -19.37
CA LEU A 152 5.25 -1.91 -18.19
C LEU A 152 5.68 -2.63 -16.89
N TRP A 153 5.66 -3.97 -16.89
CA TRP A 153 6.19 -4.75 -15.77
C TRP A 153 7.67 -4.50 -15.50
N GLN A 154 8.50 -4.47 -16.54
CA GLN A 154 9.92 -4.15 -16.41
C GLN A 154 10.13 -2.75 -15.83
N ALA A 155 9.35 -1.75 -16.25
CA ALA A 155 9.41 -0.42 -15.66
C ALA A 155 9.01 -0.43 -14.18
N TYR A 156 8.02 -1.24 -13.79
CA TYR A 156 7.62 -1.40 -12.39
C TYR A 156 8.70 -2.04 -11.52
N VAL A 157 9.34 -3.11 -12.01
CA VAL A 157 10.49 -3.75 -11.34
C VAL A 157 11.66 -2.78 -11.23
N SER A 158 11.96 -2.01 -12.29
CA SER A 158 13.04 -1.02 -12.30
C SER A 158 12.76 0.15 -11.35
N ALA A 159 11.55 0.67 -11.28
CA ALA A 159 11.19 1.72 -10.32
C ALA A 159 11.36 1.20 -8.88
N ASN A 160 10.81 0.03 -8.57
CA ASN A 160 11.00 -0.62 -7.26
C ASN A 160 12.48 -0.88 -6.93
N LYS A 161 13.33 -1.10 -7.96
CA LYS A 161 14.79 -1.18 -7.77
C LYS A 161 15.37 0.14 -7.29
N ILE A 162 15.08 1.21 -8.02
CA ILE A 162 15.64 2.52 -7.73
C ILE A 162 15.21 2.98 -6.34
N PHE A 163 13.94 2.74 -5.97
CA PHE A 163 13.47 2.98 -4.60
C PHE A 163 14.21 2.14 -3.56
N ALA A 164 14.43 0.85 -3.81
CA ALA A 164 15.14 -0.03 -2.87
C ALA A 164 16.58 0.44 -2.67
N ASP A 165 17.29 0.71 -3.77
CA ASP A 165 18.66 1.22 -3.75
C ASP A 165 18.70 2.55 -2.95
N LYS A 166 17.71 3.44 -3.15
CA LYS A 166 17.62 4.73 -2.43
C LYS A 166 17.35 4.60 -0.94
N VAL A 167 16.53 3.63 -0.52
CA VAL A 167 16.30 3.32 0.90
C VAL A 167 17.59 2.79 1.54
N MET A 168 18.30 1.90 0.83
CA MET A 168 19.55 1.32 1.32
C MET A 168 20.67 2.34 1.51
N GLU A 169 20.64 3.48 0.83
CA GLU A 169 21.60 4.58 1.02
C GLU A 169 21.47 5.27 2.38
N VAL A 170 20.28 5.24 3.00
CA VAL A 170 19.98 6.03 4.21
C VAL A 170 19.67 5.17 5.43
N VAL A 171 19.37 3.89 5.24
CA VAL A 171 18.92 2.98 6.30
C VAL A 171 20.07 2.48 7.19
N ASN A 172 19.86 2.54 8.49
CA ASN A 172 20.62 1.74 9.45
C ASN A 172 19.95 0.36 9.59
N PRO A 173 20.59 -0.72 9.08
CA PRO A 173 19.98 -2.05 9.06
C PRO A 173 19.76 -2.66 10.44
N ASP A 174 20.42 -2.13 11.48
CA ASP A 174 20.35 -2.67 12.84
C ASP A 174 19.26 -2.03 13.70
N ASP A 175 18.77 -0.84 13.34
CA ASP A 175 17.87 -0.06 14.21
C ASP A 175 16.62 0.48 13.48
N ASP A 176 16.65 0.63 12.15
CA ASP A 176 15.57 1.35 11.46
C ASP A 176 14.40 0.44 11.05
N PHE A 177 13.18 0.94 11.22
CA PHE A 177 11.97 0.31 10.69
C PHE A 177 11.65 0.87 9.31
N ILE A 178 11.41 0.00 8.33
CA ILE A 178 10.97 0.40 6.99
C ILE A 178 9.47 0.11 6.86
N TRP A 179 8.69 1.16 6.70
CA TRP A 179 7.27 1.10 6.39
C TRP A 179 7.04 1.36 4.90
N ILE A 180 6.85 0.28 4.14
CA ILE A 180 6.46 0.34 2.72
C ILE A 180 4.95 0.44 2.62
N LEU A 181 4.47 1.42 1.87
CA LEU A 181 3.06 1.65 1.71
C LEU A 181 2.61 1.48 0.25
N ASP A 182 1.40 0.91 0.09
CA ASP A 182 0.63 0.82 -1.15
C ASP A 182 1.21 -0.06 -2.27
N TYR A 183 0.39 -0.23 -3.31
CA TYR A 183 0.65 -1.15 -4.42
C TYR A 183 1.80 -0.73 -5.34
N HIS A 184 2.25 0.52 -5.26
CA HIS A 184 3.33 1.06 -6.09
C HIS A 184 4.68 0.40 -5.78
N LEU A 185 4.87 -0.08 -4.54
CA LEU A 185 6.15 -0.53 -4.02
C LEU A 185 6.12 -2.00 -3.52
N MET A 186 5.17 -2.82 -3.98
CA MET A 186 5.01 -4.20 -3.48
C MET A 186 6.20 -5.11 -3.77
N LEU A 187 7.06 -4.79 -4.74
CA LEU A 187 8.27 -5.58 -5.02
C LEU A 187 9.46 -5.21 -4.14
N LEU A 188 9.41 -4.10 -3.40
CA LEU A 188 10.48 -3.78 -2.46
C LEU A 188 10.61 -4.81 -1.33
N GLN A 189 9.51 -5.50 -0.99
CA GLN A 189 9.55 -6.61 -0.02
C GLN A 189 10.12 -7.91 -0.61
N GLN A 190 10.28 -8.01 -1.94
CA GLN A 190 10.62 -9.24 -2.64
C GLN A 190 11.60 -8.99 -3.79
N ARG A 191 12.91 -9.14 -3.53
CA ARG A 191 13.93 -9.18 -4.59
C ARG A 191 14.82 -10.42 -4.40
N GLN A 192 15.25 -11.16 -5.44
CA GLN A 192 15.46 -10.74 -6.83
C GLN A 192 15.29 -11.83 -7.93
N GLU A 193 14.68 -13.01 -7.68
CA GLU A 193 14.74 -14.12 -8.67
C GLU A 193 13.41 -14.61 -9.30
N LEU A 194 12.24 -14.07 -8.95
CA LEU A 194 10.95 -14.72 -9.30
C LEU A 194 10.09 -13.94 -10.32
N GLN A 195 10.51 -14.00 -11.59
CA GLN A 195 9.61 -13.68 -12.71
C GLN A 195 8.75 -14.92 -13.05
N GLY A 196 7.42 -14.80 -12.92
CA GLY A 196 6.48 -15.57 -13.76
C GLY A 196 5.54 -16.63 -13.15
N LYS A 197 5.22 -16.65 -11.84
CA LYS A 197 4.27 -17.66 -11.29
C LYS A 197 3.40 -17.19 -10.10
N LEU A 198 2.53 -16.20 -10.29
CA LEU A 198 1.51 -15.85 -9.30
C LEU A 198 0.14 -15.68 -9.96
N GLU A 199 -0.86 -16.36 -9.41
CA GLU A 199 -2.29 -16.15 -9.72
C GLU A 199 -2.95 -15.50 -8.50
N LEU A 200 -3.54 -14.32 -8.72
CA LEU A 200 -4.25 -13.54 -7.71
C LEU A 200 -5.71 -13.45 -8.15
N VAL A 201 -6.61 -14.02 -7.35
CA VAL A 201 -8.07 -13.95 -7.56
C VAL A 201 -8.67 -13.17 -6.40
N GLN A 202 -9.25 -12.01 -6.70
CA GLN A 202 -10.18 -11.28 -5.83
C GLN A 202 -11.01 -10.31 -6.72
N ILE A 203 -12.03 -9.58 -6.22
CA ILE A 203 -13.13 -8.89 -6.99
C ILE A 203 -13.46 -7.43 -6.54
N VAL A 204 -13.99 -6.53 -7.44
CA VAL A 204 -13.95 -5.03 -7.84
C VAL A 204 -14.08 -3.78 -6.90
N ASN A 205 -13.24 -2.67 -7.04
CA ASN A 205 -13.53 -1.19 -7.36
C ASN A 205 -12.62 -0.01 -6.78
N PRO A 206 -12.52 1.23 -7.43
CA PRO A 206 -11.35 2.06 -7.98
C PRO A 206 -11.00 3.49 -7.40
N ALA A 207 -9.72 3.95 -7.45
CA ALA A 207 -9.12 5.29 -7.08
C ALA A 207 -8.77 6.38 -8.18
N ARG A 208 -8.50 7.63 -7.77
CA ARG A 208 -8.40 8.85 -8.63
C ARG A 208 -6.91 9.30 -8.79
N SER A 209 -6.59 10.19 -9.75
CA SER A 209 -5.43 11.15 -9.74
C SER A 209 -5.24 11.91 -11.09
N SER A 210 -4.54 13.06 -11.11
CA SER A 210 -4.50 14.09 -12.19
C SER A 210 -3.08 14.43 -12.76
N GLY A 211 -2.74 13.99 -13.98
CA GLY A 211 -1.58 14.48 -14.76
C GLY A 211 -1.90 14.69 -16.26
N LYS A 212 -1.05 15.44 -17.00
CA LYS A 212 -1.31 15.92 -18.39
C LYS A 212 -1.11 14.88 -19.49
N ASP A 213 -0.07 14.06 -19.45
CA ASP A 213 0.11 12.90 -20.37
C ASP A 213 -0.84 11.74 -20.03
N VAL A 214 -1.41 11.80 -18.83
CA VAL A 214 -2.45 10.93 -18.33
C VAL A 214 -3.80 11.29 -18.95
N GLN A 215 -3.95 12.46 -19.57
CA GLN A 215 -5.20 12.83 -20.22
C GLN A 215 -5.54 11.94 -21.42
N GLU A 216 -4.56 11.33 -22.07
CA GLU A 216 -4.75 10.50 -23.27
C GLU A 216 -5.22 9.09 -22.90
N ALA A 217 -4.59 8.45 -21.91
CA ALA A 217 -5.07 7.19 -21.33
C ALA A 217 -6.35 7.35 -20.47
N LYS A 218 -6.54 8.52 -19.83
CA LYS A 218 -7.84 8.91 -19.25
C LYS A 218 -8.90 9.16 -20.32
N LYS A 219 -8.52 9.51 -21.55
CA LYS A 219 -9.44 9.99 -22.58
C LYS A 219 -10.38 8.91 -23.09
N GLU A 220 -10.11 7.64 -22.86
CA GLU A 220 -11.03 6.58 -23.27
C GLU A 220 -11.88 6.09 -22.10
N MET A 221 -11.29 5.52 -21.04
CA MET A 221 -12.08 4.93 -19.94
C MET A 221 -12.68 5.99 -18.99
N TYR A 222 -11.85 6.93 -18.50
CA TYR A 222 -12.34 8.03 -17.65
C TYR A 222 -13.16 9.05 -18.43
N SER A 223 -12.89 9.29 -19.73
CA SER A 223 -13.77 10.16 -20.51
C SER A 223 -15.11 9.52 -20.77
N THR A 224 -15.20 8.20 -20.94
CA THR A 224 -16.50 7.53 -21.08
C THR A 224 -17.28 7.62 -19.78
N ALA A 225 -16.72 7.22 -18.65
CA ALA A 225 -17.38 7.36 -17.35
C ALA A 225 -17.75 8.82 -17.03
N LYS A 226 -16.85 9.77 -17.33
CA LYS A 226 -17.09 11.21 -17.16
C LYS A 226 -18.18 11.73 -18.11
N LYS A 227 -18.19 11.30 -19.37
CA LYS A 227 -19.23 11.65 -20.36
C LYS A 227 -20.58 11.09 -19.94
N GLU A 228 -20.64 9.83 -19.50
CA GLU A 228 -21.86 9.20 -18.98
C GLU A 228 -22.37 9.92 -17.73
N MET A 229 -21.49 10.32 -16.82
CA MET A 229 -21.85 11.13 -15.64
C MET A 229 -22.43 12.49 -16.05
N HIS A 230 -21.77 13.22 -16.95
CA HIS A 230 -22.27 14.51 -17.46
C HIS A 230 -23.59 14.37 -18.23
N SER A 231 -23.72 13.32 -19.05
CA SER A 231 -24.93 12.99 -19.81
C SER A 231 -26.10 12.66 -18.88
N THR A 232 -25.86 11.83 -17.87
CA THR A 232 -26.86 11.45 -16.87
C THR A 232 -27.30 12.66 -16.04
N ALA A 233 -26.37 13.48 -15.55
CA ALA A 233 -26.69 14.71 -14.82
C ALA A 233 -27.50 15.69 -15.67
N ARG A 234 -27.19 15.81 -16.97
CA ARG A 234 -27.96 16.63 -17.90
C ARG A 234 -29.38 16.08 -18.07
N ARG A 235 -29.53 14.79 -18.35
CA ARG A 235 -30.83 14.13 -18.53
C ARG A 235 -31.72 14.27 -17.30
N ILE A 236 -31.15 14.16 -16.10
CA ILE A 236 -31.91 14.38 -14.84
C ILE A 236 -32.38 15.83 -14.77
N ASN A 237 -31.49 16.81 -14.99
CA ASN A 237 -31.87 18.22 -14.94
C ASN A 237 -32.92 18.55 -16.01
N GLU A 238 -32.80 18.05 -17.25
CA GLU A 238 -33.79 18.29 -18.31
C GLU A 238 -35.22 17.82 -17.96
N VAL A 239 -35.34 16.76 -17.15
CA VAL A 239 -36.64 16.21 -16.74
C VAL A 239 -37.22 16.94 -15.54
N TYR A 240 -36.38 17.39 -14.61
CA TYR A 240 -36.81 17.84 -13.28
C TYR A 240 -36.46 19.31 -12.95
N ASP A 241 -35.81 20.05 -13.86
CA ASP A 241 -35.52 21.49 -13.68
C ASP A 241 -36.81 22.32 -13.57
N CYS A 242 -36.73 23.40 -12.80
CA CYS A 242 -37.66 24.52 -12.91
C CYS A 242 -36.91 25.85 -12.63
N PRO A 243 -37.51 27.04 -12.88
CA PRO A 243 -36.78 28.31 -12.92
C PRO A 243 -35.87 28.63 -11.72
N ASP A 244 -36.23 28.19 -10.51
CA ASP A 244 -35.48 28.42 -9.26
C ASP A 244 -34.90 27.13 -8.65
N TYR A 245 -34.92 26.01 -9.39
CA TYR A 245 -34.51 24.70 -8.87
C TYR A 245 -33.76 23.90 -9.90
N ARG A 246 -32.56 23.46 -9.51
CA ARG A 246 -31.74 22.51 -10.26
C ARG A 246 -31.40 21.29 -9.42
N PRO A 247 -31.86 20.09 -9.78
CA PRO A 247 -31.71 18.90 -8.94
C PRO A 247 -30.27 18.38 -8.86
N VAL A 248 -29.48 18.53 -9.92
CA VAL A 248 -28.08 18.05 -9.95
C VAL A 248 -27.13 19.16 -10.36
N ILE A 249 -26.32 19.61 -9.39
CA ILE A 249 -25.20 20.52 -9.61
C ILE A 249 -23.91 19.72 -9.64
N LEU A 250 -23.28 19.65 -10.81
CA LEU A 250 -22.02 18.93 -11.02
C LEU A 250 -20.84 19.92 -11.02
N ILE A 251 -19.94 19.78 -10.04
CA ILE A 251 -18.70 20.56 -9.96
C ILE A 251 -17.55 19.70 -10.48
N ASP A 252 -17.12 19.98 -11.71
CA ASP A 252 -16.06 19.25 -12.41
C ASP A 252 -14.80 20.12 -12.55
N ARG A 253 -14.26 20.52 -11.40
CA ARG A 253 -12.98 21.25 -11.28
C ARG A 253 -12.29 20.86 -9.97
N SER A 254 -11.04 21.29 -9.81
CA SER A 254 -10.42 21.26 -8.48
C SER A 254 -11.21 22.16 -7.53
N VAL A 255 -11.41 21.68 -6.31
CA VAL A 255 -12.14 22.37 -5.24
C VAL A 255 -11.23 22.42 -4.03
N ASP A 256 -10.97 23.63 -3.55
CA ASP A 256 -10.07 23.88 -2.43
C ASP A 256 -10.65 23.32 -1.12
N CYS A 257 -9.78 23.14 -0.12
CA CYS A 257 -10.17 22.55 1.16
C CYS A 257 -11.26 23.36 1.88
N TYR A 258 -11.17 24.69 1.88
CA TYR A 258 -12.17 25.57 2.51
C TYR A 258 -13.53 25.47 1.82
N GLU A 259 -13.55 25.35 0.50
CA GLU A 259 -14.79 25.22 -0.28
C GLU A 259 -15.44 23.84 -0.04
N LYS A 260 -14.65 22.75 -0.04
CA LYS A 260 -15.13 21.41 0.35
C LYS A 260 -15.70 21.39 1.77
N THR A 261 -15.01 22.05 2.69
CA THR A 261 -15.44 22.16 4.09
C THR A 261 -16.80 22.85 4.18
N ALA A 262 -16.99 23.96 3.46
CA ALA A 262 -18.28 24.64 3.40
C ALA A 262 -19.40 23.72 2.89
N TYR A 263 -19.17 22.98 1.80
CA TYR A 263 -20.13 22.00 1.30
C TYR A 263 -20.48 20.92 2.33
N TYR A 264 -19.48 20.35 3.00
CA TYR A 264 -19.73 19.35 4.03
C TYR A 264 -20.49 19.89 5.22
N THR A 265 -20.19 21.11 5.65
CA THR A 265 -20.86 21.75 6.79
C THR A 265 -22.35 22.00 6.49
N VAL A 266 -22.72 22.38 5.27
CA VAL A 266 -24.12 22.67 4.91
C VAL A 266 -24.91 21.43 4.47
N ALA A 267 -24.25 20.34 4.07
CA ALA A 267 -24.92 19.16 3.56
C ALA A 267 -25.71 18.38 4.65
N GLU A 268 -27.00 18.18 4.42
CA GLU A 268 -27.87 17.40 5.32
C GLU A 268 -27.57 15.89 5.28
N CYS A 269 -27.12 15.40 4.14
CA CYS A 269 -26.70 14.03 3.94
C CYS A 269 -25.47 13.97 3.03
N CYS A 270 -24.53 13.09 3.36
CA CYS A 270 -23.41 12.74 2.51
C CYS A 270 -23.55 11.29 2.03
N ILE A 271 -23.51 11.11 0.71
CA ILE A 271 -23.67 9.83 0.04
C ILE A 271 -22.33 9.45 -0.57
N VAL A 272 -21.80 8.31 -0.15
CA VAL A 272 -20.59 7.74 -0.71
C VAL A 272 -20.89 6.34 -1.19
N ASN A 273 -21.30 6.25 -2.45
CA ASN A 273 -21.74 5.02 -3.10
C ASN A 273 -20.61 4.39 -3.94
N ALA A 274 -19.40 4.33 -3.39
CA ALA A 274 -18.26 3.75 -4.09
C ALA A 274 -18.46 2.24 -4.24
N LEU A 275 -18.29 1.72 -5.44
CA LEU A 275 -18.50 0.29 -5.68
C LEU A 275 -17.48 -0.59 -4.92
N ARG A 276 -16.32 -0.03 -4.56
CA ARG A 276 -15.33 -0.52 -3.59
C ARG A 276 -14.30 0.55 -3.36
N ASP A 277 -13.78 0.55 -2.15
CA ASP A 277 -12.76 1.48 -1.69
C ASP A 277 -12.09 0.85 -0.47
N GLY A 278 -10.76 0.89 -0.40
CA GLY A 278 -10.02 0.37 0.74
C GLY A 278 -10.38 1.11 2.01
N MET A 279 -10.30 2.45 1.98
CA MET A 279 -10.72 3.31 3.08
C MET A 279 -11.11 4.67 2.51
N ASN A 280 -12.38 5.03 2.56
CA ASN A 280 -12.81 6.33 2.08
C ASN A 280 -12.85 7.35 3.21
N LEU A 281 -12.13 8.46 3.04
CA LEU A 281 -12.04 9.51 4.05
C LEU A 281 -13.13 10.59 3.92
N VAL A 282 -13.95 10.59 2.86
CA VAL A 282 -15.03 11.57 2.67
C VAL A 282 -16.05 11.51 3.81
N PRO A 283 -16.57 10.33 4.22
CA PRO A 283 -17.46 10.24 5.37
C PRO A 283 -16.86 10.82 6.65
N TYR A 284 -15.57 10.57 6.90
CA TYR A 284 -14.87 11.07 8.09
C TYR A 284 -14.80 12.61 8.07
N LYS A 285 -14.34 13.18 6.94
CA LYS A 285 -14.26 14.63 6.74
C LYS A 285 -15.64 15.29 6.89
N TYR A 286 -16.68 14.68 6.32
CA TYR A 286 -18.05 15.15 6.45
C TYR A 286 -18.51 15.22 7.91
N ILE A 287 -18.33 14.14 8.69
CA ILE A 287 -18.75 14.12 10.10
C ILE A 287 -18.00 15.17 10.92
N VAL A 288 -16.71 15.35 10.71
CA VAL A 288 -15.92 16.41 11.39
C VAL A 288 -16.44 17.80 11.03
N CYS A 289 -16.72 18.06 9.75
CA CYS A 289 -17.28 19.36 9.30
C CYS A 289 -18.69 19.62 9.85
N ARG A 290 -19.50 18.56 10.04
CA ARG A 290 -20.84 18.64 10.65
C ARG A 290 -20.80 18.84 12.16
N HIS A 291 -19.77 18.32 12.83
CA HIS A 291 -19.54 18.60 14.24
C HIS A 291 -19.24 20.09 14.44
N GLY A 292 -18.44 20.66 13.53
CA GLY A 292 -18.18 22.09 13.45
C GLY A 292 -17.14 22.59 14.46
N SER A 293 -17.05 23.91 14.57
CA SER A 293 -16.17 24.63 15.48
C SER A 293 -16.86 25.92 15.92
N SER A 294 -16.37 26.56 16.99
CA SER A 294 -16.93 27.82 17.49
C SER A 294 -16.97 28.95 16.46
N LEU A 295 -16.04 28.95 15.49
CA LEU A 295 -16.04 29.91 14.38
C LEU A 295 -17.10 29.56 13.33
N MET A 296 -17.24 28.28 12.98
CA MET A 296 -18.27 27.80 12.04
C MET A 296 -19.67 28.01 12.61
N ASP A 297 -19.86 27.81 13.91
CA ASP A 297 -21.14 28.00 14.58
C ASP A 297 -21.62 29.45 14.46
N LYS A 298 -20.71 30.40 14.67
CA LYS A 298 -21.00 31.83 14.49
C LYS A 298 -21.37 32.15 13.04
N ALA A 299 -20.65 31.59 12.07
CA ALA A 299 -20.93 31.80 10.66
C ALA A 299 -22.27 31.19 10.21
N MET A 300 -22.65 30.06 10.81
CA MET A 300 -23.89 29.33 10.49
C MET A 300 -25.10 29.77 11.35
N GLY A 301 -24.90 30.66 12.34
CA GLY A 301 -25.94 31.07 13.28
C GLY A 301 -26.39 29.95 14.24
N ILE A 302 -25.53 28.95 14.48
CA ILE A 302 -25.80 27.82 15.37
C ILE A 302 -25.52 28.24 16.82
N LYS A 303 -26.42 27.90 17.75
CA LYS A 303 -26.23 28.18 19.18
C LYS A 303 -25.25 27.18 19.79
N MET A 304 -24.51 27.60 20.82
CA MET A 304 -23.42 26.81 21.44
C MET A 304 -23.86 25.40 21.90
N ASP A 305 -25.14 25.22 22.27
CA ASP A 305 -25.68 23.95 22.77
C ASP A 305 -26.63 23.24 21.80
N SER A 306 -26.64 23.65 20.52
CA SER A 306 -27.48 22.99 19.51
C SER A 306 -26.99 21.56 19.25
N PRO A 307 -27.91 20.57 19.23
CA PRO A 307 -27.53 19.19 18.92
C PRO A 307 -26.96 19.09 17.51
N ARG A 308 -25.88 18.33 17.37
CA ARG A 308 -25.24 18.09 16.07
C ARG A 308 -25.91 16.92 15.38
N THR A 309 -26.18 17.08 14.09
CA THR A 309 -26.85 16.09 13.26
C THR A 309 -26.05 15.84 11.99
N SER A 310 -26.06 14.60 11.53
CA SER A 310 -25.45 14.22 10.25
C SER A 310 -26.03 12.91 9.77
N MET A 311 -26.16 12.75 8.46
CA MET A 311 -26.61 11.50 7.86
C MET A 311 -25.64 11.02 6.78
N LEU A 312 -25.31 9.73 6.86
CA LEU A 312 -24.40 9.06 5.95
C LEU A 312 -25.11 7.91 5.25
N VAL A 313 -25.04 7.89 3.93
CA VAL A 313 -25.36 6.72 3.10
C VAL A 313 -24.05 6.22 2.51
N VAL A 314 -23.64 5.01 2.85
CA VAL A 314 -22.33 4.47 2.45
C VAL A 314 -22.49 3.10 1.82
N SER A 315 -21.70 2.82 0.78
CA SER A 315 -21.64 1.48 0.22
C SER A 315 -21.11 0.48 1.25
N GLU A 316 -21.70 -0.72 1.28
CA GLU A 316 -21.20 -1.83 2.09
C GLU A 316 -19.80 -2.32 1.66
N PHE A 317 -19.40 -2.07 0.40
CA PHE A 317 -18.13 -2.50 -0.17
C PHE A 317 -16.95 -1.57 0.15
N MET A 318 -17.15 -0.57 1.01
CA MET A 318 -16.11 0.34 1.45
C MET A 318 -15.55 -0.08 2.80
N GLY A 319 -14.23 -0.02 3.01
CA GLY A 319 -13.64 -0.41 4.31
C GLY A 319 -14.14 0.43 5.50
N CYS A 320 -14.57 1.68 5.27
CA CYS A 320 -15.16 2.53 6.32
C CYS A 320 -16.57 2.09 6.75
N SER A 321 -17.24 1.20 6.00
CA SER A 321 -18.61 0.76 6.28
C SER A 321 -18.70 0.04 7.63
N ALA A 322 -17.66 -0.74 7.99
CA ALA A 322 -17.54 -1.43 9.26
C ALA A 322 -17.33 -0.46 10.43
N SER A 323 -16.46 0.53 10.24
CA SER A 323 -16.11 1.56 11.24
C SER A 323 -17.28 2.50 11.55
N LEU A 324 -17.98 2.99 10.53
CA LEU A 324 -19.04 3.99 10.66
C LEU A 324 -20.41 3.34 10.87
N SER A 325 -20.54 2.51 11.90
CA SER A 325 -21.70 1.65 12.18
C SER A 325 -23.05 2.37 12.44
N GLY A 326 -23.09 3.71 12.45
CA GLY A 326 -24.34 4.49 12.42
C GLY A 326 -24.81 4.91 11.01
N ALA A 327 -24.05 4.58 9.97
CA ALA A 327 -24.36 4.95 8.59
C ALA A 327 -25.41 4.01 8.00
N ILE A 328 -26.20 4.51 7.06
CA ILE A 328 -27.12 3.70 6.27
C ILE A 328 -26.28 2.98 5.22
N ARG A 329 -26.16 1.65 5.34
CA ARG A 329 -25.39 0.83 4.41
C ARG A 329 -26.26 0.45 3.23
N VAL A 330 -25.71 0.59 2.03
CA VAL A 330 -26.41 0.25 0.78
C VAL A 330 -25.53 -0.65 -0.08
N ASN A 331 -26.20 -1.54 -0.81
CA ASN A 331 -25.59 -2.17 -1.97
C ASN A 331 -25.68 -1.18 -3.15
N PRO A 332 -24.57 -0.65 -3.67
CA PRO A 332 -24.59 0.33 -4.77
C PRO A 332 -25.22 -0.20 -6.06
N TRP A 333 -25.33 -1.52 -6.22
CA TRP A 333 -25.94 -2.17 -7.38
C TRP A 333 -27.48 -2.26 -7.28
N ASP A 334 -28.03 -2.06 -6.08
CA ASP A 334 -29.46 -2.04 -5.82
C ASP A 334 -29.95 -0.58 -5.78
N ILE A 335 -30.44 -0.12 -6.93
CA ILE A 335 -30.85 1.28 -7.13
C ILE A 335 -32.03 1.64 -6.22
N ASP A 336 -32.96 0.71 -6.00
CA ASP A 336 -34.14 0.94 -5.17
C ASP A 336 -33.75 1.08 -3.69
N SER A 337 -32.84 0.22 -3.21
CA SER A 337 -32.28 0.33 -1.86
C SER A 337 -31.52 1.65 -1.65
N VAL A 338 -30.75 2.11 -2.65
CA VAL A 338 -30.04 3.40 -2.58
C VAL A 338 -31.04 4.55 -2.51
N ALA A 339 -32.10 4.53 -3.33
CA ALA A 339 -33.13 5.56 -3.33
C ALA A 339 -33.90 5.60 -1.99
N GLU A 340 -34.26 4.43 -1.43
CA GLU A 340 -34.89 4.33 -0.12
C GLU A 340 -33.98 4.86 1.00
N ALA A 341 -32.69 4.53 0.96
CA ALA A 341 -31.70 5.04 1.90
C ALA A 341 -31.55 6.56 1.84
N MET A 342 -31.56 7.15 0.63
CA MET A 342 -31.55 8.61 0.46
C MET A 342 -32.81 9.25 1.05
N ASN A 343 -33.98 8.66 0.80
CA ASN A 343 -35.23 9.14 1.37
C ASN A 343 -35.26 9.03 2.90
N MET A 344 -34.80 7.91 3.45
CA MET A 344 -34.65 7.72 4.90
C MET A 344 -33.69 8.74 5.51
N ALA A 345 -32.56 9.04 4.85
CA ALA A 345 -31.58 10.00 5.35
C ALA A 345 -32.14 11.41 5.57
N ILE A 346 -33.07 11.85 4.72
CA ILE A 346 -33.69 13.17 4.84
C ILE A 346 -34.91 13.16 5.79
N THR A 347 -35.69 12.08 5.81
CA THR A 347 -36.96 11.97 6.55
C THR A 347 -36.83 11.54 8.01
N VAL A 348 -35.70 10.93 8.39
CA VAL A 348 -35.47 10.44 9.75
C VAL A 348 -35.54 11.58 10.79
N THR A 349 -35.98 11.26 12.00
CA THR A 349 -36.12 12.24 13.09
C THR A 349 -34.78 12.82 13.54
N ASP A 350 -34.77 14.09 13.97
CA ASP A 350 -33.54 14.77 14.41
C ASP A 350 -32.88 14.09 15.61
N SER A 351 -33.66 13.47 16.50
CA SER A 351 -33.14 12.69 17.62
C SER A 351 -32.29 11.51 17.14
N GLU A 352 -32.74 10.80 16.11
CA GLU A 352 -31.95 9.71 15.53
C GLU A 352 -30.74 10.24 14.73
N LYS A 353 -30.89 11.35 13.99
CA LYS A 353 -29.74 12.01 13.33
C LYS A 353 -28.65 12.38 14.35
N GLN A 354 -29.05 12.86 15.53
CA GLN A 354 -28.14 13.19 16.62
C GLN A 354 -27.43 11.96 17.17
N MET A 355 -28.17 10.88 17.48
CA MET A 355 -27.57 9.64 17.98
C MET A 355 -26.56 9.04 16.99
N ARG A 356 -26.90 9.04 15.70
CA ARG A 356 -25.99 8.57 14.63
C ARG A 356 -24.74 9.46 14.54
N HIS A 357 -24.92 10.78 14.55
CA HIS A 357 -23.81 11.73 14.54
C HIS A 357 -22.87 11.53 15.73
N GLU A 358 -23.40 11.44 16.95
CA GLU A 358 -22.58 11.26 18.15
C GLU A 358 -21.78 9.97 18.10
N LYS A 359 -22.40 8.87 17.64
CA LYS A 359 -21.73 7.58 17.45
C LYS A 359 -20.57 7.69 16.45
N HIS A 360 -20.79 8.34 15.31
CA HIS A 360 -19.75 8.54 14.30
C HIS A 360 -18.63 9.44 14.81
N TYR A 361 -18.98 10.59 15.39
CA TYR A 361 -18.00 11.56 15.87
C TYR A 361 -17.13 10.98 17.00
N ARG A 362 -17.72 10.21 17.92
CA ARG A 362 -16.98 9.52 18.98
C ARG A 362 -15.96 8.53 18.42
N TYR A 363 -16.33 7.77 17.40
CA TYR A 363 -15.40 6.85 16.74
C TYR A 363 -14.25 7.62 16.06
N ILE A 364 -14.58 8.64 15.27
CA ILE A 364 -13.59 9.41 14.49
C ILE A 364 -12.63 10.18 15.40
N SER A 365 -13.12 10.70 16.53
CA SER A 365 -12.30 11.42 17.50
C SER A 365 -11.29 10.53 18.23
N SER A 366 -11.57 9.24 18.33
CA SER A 366 -10.68 8.27 19.00
C SER A 366 -9.78 7.50 18.02
N HIS A 367 -10.25 7.26 16.79
CA HIS A 367 -9.55 6.48 15.77
C HIS A 367 -9.03 7.39 14.65
N ASN A 368 -8.09 8.27 15.00
CA ASN A 368 -7.45 9.17 14.06
C ASN A 368 -6.18 8.54 13.45
N VAL A 369 -5.54 9.27 12.53
CA VAL A 369 -4.33 8.83 11.82
C VAL A 369 -3.18 8.51 12.79
N ALA A 370 -3.02 9.30 13.86
CA ALA A 370 -1.99 9.10 14.87
C ALA A 370 -2.21 7.79 15.65
N TYR A 371 -3.46 7.51 16.05
CA TYR A 371 -3.83 6.25 16.69
C TYR A 371 -3.52 5.05 15.78
N TRP A 372 -3.89 5.13 14.50
CA TRP A 372 -3.63 4.06 13.54
C TRP A 372 -2.13 3.80 13.35
N ALA A 373 -1.33 4.87 13.16
CA ALA A 373 0.11 4.76 12.98
C ALA A 373 0.80 4.17 14.21
N CYS A 374 0.42 4.59 15.41
CA CYS A 374 0.92 4.04 16.65
C CYS A 374 0.57 2.55 16.80
N SER A 375 -0.69 2.17 16.53
CA SER A 375 -1.13 0.77 16.58
C SER A 375 -0.35 -0.11 15.60
N PHE A 376 -0.16 0.37 14.36
CA PHE A 376 0.61 -0.37 13.36
C PHE A 376 2.07 -0.54 13.79
N MET A 377 2.69 0.51 14.32
CA MET A 377 4.09 0.46 14.76
C MET A 377 4.27 -0.53 15.91
N GLN A 378 3.37 -0.55 16.89
CA GLN A 378 3.41 -1.54 17.97
C GLN A 378 3.31 -2.98 17.47
N ASP A 379 2.48 -3.22 16.45
CA ASP A 379 2.37 -4.53 15.82
C ASP A 379 3.63 -4.89 15.02
N LEU A 380 4.23 -3.91 14.33
CA LEU A 380 5.50 -4.09 13.61
C LEU A 380 6.65 -4.39 14.57
N GLU A 381 6.80 -3.60 15.64
CA GLU A 381 7.77 -3.84 16.71
C GLU A 381 7.60 -5.23 17.30
N ARG A 382 6.36 -5.63 17.63
CA ARG A 382 6.05 -6.95 18.15
C ARG A 382 6.44 -8.06 17.17
N ALA A 383 6.16 -7.89 15.87
CA ALA A 383 6.57 -8.83 14.84
C ALA A 383 8.09 -8.94 14.71
N CYS A 384 8.81 -7.85 14.98
CA CYS A 384 10.27 -7.77 14.90
C CYS A 384 11.01 -8.10 16.22
N GLN A 385 10.32 -8.29 17.36
CA GLN A 385 10.94 -8.53 18.68
C GLN A 385 11.99 -9.66 18.69
N ASN A 386 11.75 -10.73 17.93
CA ASN A 386 12.67 -11.88 17.84
C ASN A 386 13.61 -11.82 16.62
N HIS A 387 13.51 -10.78 15.79
CA HIS A 387 14.27 -10.69 14.54
C HIS A 387 15.77 -10.52 14.79
N TYR A 388 16.15 -9.65 15.73
CA TYR A 388 17.55 -9.45 16.12
C TYR A 388 18.21 -10.68 16.76
N GLY A 389 17.38 -11.56 17.34
CA GLY A 389 17.82 -12.85 17.86
C GLY A 389 17.98 -13.91 16.78
N ASN A 390 17.39 -13.76 15.60
CA ASN A 390 17.32 -14.81 14.59
C ASN A 390 18.20 -14.50 13.38
N ARG A 391 18.79 -15.54 12.79
CA ARG A 391 19.47 -15.47 11.49
C ARG A 391 18.47 -15.80 10.39
N CYS A 392 18.44 -14.96 9.36
CA CYS A 392 17.66 -15.23 8.15
C CYS A 392 18.44 -16.17 7.23
N TRP A 393 17.79 -17.25 6.80
CA TRP A 393 18.37 -18.24 5.88
C TRP A 393 17.53 -18.32 4.61
N GLY A 394 18.19 -18.16 3.46
CA GLY A 394 17.65 -18.57 2.18
C GLY A 394 17.66 -20.10 2.05
N ILE A 395 16.49 -20.70 1.88
CA ILE A 395 16.30 -22.15 1.69
C ILE A 395 15.45 -22.39 0.45
N GLY A 396 15.85 -23.35 -0.39
CA GLY A 396 15.23 -23.62 -1.68
C GLY A 396 16.04 -23.02 -2.84
N LEU A 397 15.61 -23.30 -4.06
CA LEU A 397 16.21 -22.81 -5.30
C LEU A 397 15.08 -22.33 -6.22
N GLY A 398 15.26 -21.19 -6.87
CA GLY A 398 14.21 -20.60 -7.70
C GLY A 398 12.91 -20.41 -6.91
N LEU A 399 11.80 -20.93 -7.42
CA LEU A 399 10.43 -20.66 -6.93
C LEU A 399 10.09 -21.28 -5.57
N SER A 400 10.89 -22.24 -5.08
CA SER A 400 10.75 -22.79 -3.74
C SER A 400 11.62 -22.06 -2.71
N PHE A 401 12.31 -20.99 -3.13
CA PHE A 401 13.10 -20.17 -2.22
C PHE A 401 12.20 -19.51 -1.18
N ARG A 402 12.55 -19.72 0.08
CA ARG A 402 11.93 -19.09 1.24
C ARG A 402 13.03 -18.51 2.12
N VAL A 403 12.78 -17.34 2.68
CA VAL A 403 13.59 -16.81 3.78
C VAL A 403 12.98 -17.31 5.08
N LEU A 404 13.74 -18.11 5.82
CA LEU A 404 13.35 -18.53 7.17
C LEU A 404 14.14 -17.75 8.19
N SER A 405 13.46 -17.10 9.13
CA SER A 405 14.05 -16.53 10.34
C SER A 405 14.20 -17.63 11.37
N LEU A 406 15.44 -18.03 11.67
CA LEU A 406 15.75 -19.16 12.56
C LEU A 406 16.69 -18.72 13.69
N PRO A 407 16.61 -19.31 14.89
CA PRO A 407 17.49 -18.96 16.01
C PRO A 407 18.99 -19.12 15.69
N PRO A 408 19.92 -18.47 16.41
CA PRO A 408 21.36 -18.55 16.15
C PRO A 408 21.91 -19.96 16.38
N SER A 409 21.20 -20.75 17.20
CA SER A 409 21.49 -22.16 17.43
C SER A 409 21.21 -23.03 16.21
N PHE A 410 20.41 -22.57 15.24
CA PHE A 410 20.17 -23.31 14.01
C PHE A 410 21.45 -23.40 13.19
N ARG A 411 21.88 -24.63 12.91
CA ARG A 411 23.02 -24.91 12.05
C ARG A 411 22.54 -25.54 10.76
N LYS A 412 22.58 -24.77 9.67
CA LYS A 412 22.34 -25.29 8.32
C LYS A 412 23.36 -26.39 8.03
N LEU A 413 22.86 -27.60 7.71
CA LEU A 413 23.73 -28.69 7.29
C LEU A 413 24.35 -28.34 5.93
N ARG A 414 25.68 -28.34 5.86
CA ARG A 414 26.39 -28.07 4.60
C ARG A 414 26.32 -29.30 3.70
N ILE A 415 25.96 -29.08 2.43
CA ILE A 415 25.86 -30.13 1.42
C ILE A 415 27.18 -30.91 1.32
N ASP A 416 28.33 -30.22 1.31
CA ASP A 416 29.65 -30.85 1.24
C ASP A 416 29.88 -31.85 2.39
N HIS A 417 29.44 -31.51 3.60
CA HIS A 417 29.56 -32.37 4.76
C HIS A 417 28.63 -33.57 4.66
N ILE A 418 27.38 -33.37 4.23
CA ILE A 418 26.41 -34.45 4.04
C ILE A 418 26.91 -35.41 2.96
N VAL A 419 27.33 -34.92 1.80
CA VAL A 419 27.81 -35.74 0.67
C VAL A 419 29.07 -36.51 1.06
N SER A 420 30.01 -35.87 1.77
CA SER A 420 31.22 -36.52 2.26
C SER A 420 30.93 -37.61 3.31
N ALA A 421 29.98 -37.37 4.21
CA ALA A 421 29.53 -38.37 5.18
C ALA A 421 28.81 -39.54 4.49
N TYR A 422 27.91 -39.24 3.54
CA TYR A 422 27.18 -40.23 2.76
C TYR A 422 28.13 -41.16 1.98
N LYS A 423 29.13 -40.60 1.29
CA LYS A 423 30.11 -41.38 0.51
C LYS A 423 31.01 -42.29 1.35
N ARG A 424 31.30 -41.92 2.60
CA ARG A 424 32.22 -42.68 3.48
C ARG A 424 31.52 -43.72 4.35
N THR A 425 30.19 -43.71 4.40
CA THR A 425 29.41 -44.58 5.29
C THR A 425 28.90 -45.81 4.55
N ASN A 426 29.09 -46.98 5.17
CA ASN A 426 28.73 -48.28 4.59
C ASN A 426 27.34 -48.76 5.06
N ARG A 427 26.68 -48.03 5.97
CA ARG A 427 25.30 -48.29 6.42
C ARG A 427 24.62 -46.95 6.71
N ARG A 428 23.53 -46.66 6.02
CA ARG A 428 22.87 -45.35 6.00
C ARG A 428 21.37 -45.55 6.21
N ALA A 429 20.84 -45.03 7.31
CA ALA A 429 19.40 -44.96 7.53
C ALA A 429 18.89 -43.59 7.10
N ILE A 430 17.89 -43.56 6.21
CA ILE A 430 17.33 -42.32 5.66
C ILE A 430 15.83 -42.33 5.93
N PHE A 431 15.37 -41.34 6.68
CA PHE A 431 13.96 -41.16 7.02
C PHE A 431 13.40 -40.01 6.19
N LEU A 432 12.37 -40.28 5.39
CA LEU A 432 11.69 -39.31 4.54
C LEU A 432 10.26 -39.12 5.04
N ASP A 433 9.91 -37.88 5.37
CA ASP A 433 8.52 -37.52 5.71
C ASP A 433 7.72 -37.33 4.41
N TYR A 434 6.60 -38.03 4.26
CA TYR A 434 5.79 -38.02 3.05
C TYR A 434 4.64 -36.99 3.10
N ASP A 435 3.96 -36.87 4.24
CA ASP A 435 2.75 -36.02 4.37
C ASP A 435 2.73 -35.17 5.66
N GLY A 436 3.90 -34.96 6.27
CA GLY A 436 4.02 -34.19 7.49
C GLY A 436 3.65 -35.03 8.70
N THR A 437 4.63 -35.27 9.57
CA THR A 437 4.51 -36.15 10.75
C THR A 437 3.44 -35.68 11.78
N ILE A 438 2.79 -34.52 11.59
CA ILE A 438 1.74 -33.93 12.47
C ILE A 438 0.71 -33.14 11.64
N ILE A 439 0.09 -33.74 10.62
CA ILE A 439 -0.99 -33.11 9.83
C ILE A 439 -2.27 -33.95 9.93
N PRO A 440 -3.47 -33.37 10.13
CA PRO A 440 -4.72 -34.13 10.14
C PRO A 440 -4.97 -34.88 8.82
N GLU A 441 -5.51 -36.12 8.90
CA GLU A 441 -5.76 -37.08 7.79
C GLU A 441 -6.54 -36.54 6.58
N SER A 442 -7.07 -35.31 6.61
CA SER A 442 -7.90 -34.72 5.55
C SER A 442 -7.15 -33.92 4.49
N SER A 443 -5.81 -33.95 4.49
CA SER A 443 -4.99 -33.20 3.53
C SER A 443 -4.73 -34.01 2.26
N MET A 444 -5.27 -33.52 1.13
CA MET A 444 -5.12 -33.99 -0.25
C MET A 444 -3.99 -35.01 -0.53
N ILE A 445 -4.35 -36.19 -1.04
CA ILE A 445 -3.41 -37.13 -1.69
C ILE A 445 -2.75 -36.40 -2.87
N MET A 446 -1.52 -35.90 -2.68
CA MET A 446 -0.74 -35.37 -3.78
C MET A 446 -0.28 -36.53 -4.66
N SER A 447 -0.56 -36.47 -5.96
CA SER A 447 0.00 -37.44 -6.91
C SER A 447 1.53 -37.28 -6.95
N LEU A 448 2.25 -38.34 -6.57
CA LEU A 448 3.71 -38.40 -6.62
C LEU A 448 4.26 -38.06 -8.02
N ASN A 449 5.13 -37.05 -8.10
CA ASN A 449 5.81 -36.66 -9.33
C ASN A 449 6.75 -37.81 -9.79
N PRO A 450 6.75 -38.22 -11.07
CA PRO A 450 7.66 -39.22 -11.63
C PRO A 450 9.16 -38.99 -11.33
N GLU A 451 9.59 -37.73 -11.21
CA GLU A 451 10.97 -37.40 -10.83
C GLU A 451 11.29 -37.83 -9.39
N VAL A 452 10.35 -37.67 -8.46
CA VAL A 452 10.50 -38.09 -7.06
C VAL A 452 10.63 -39.61 -6.97
N ILE A 453 9.80 -40.34 -7.72
CA ILE A 453 9.86 -41.81 -7.80
C ILE A 453 11.23 -42.25 -8.33
N THR A 454 11.75 -41.55 -9.33
CA THR A 454 13.08 -41.85 -9.90
C THR A 454 14.20 -41.67 -8.87
N VAL A 455 14.16 -40.58 -8.09
CA VAL A 455 15.13 -40.32 -7.02
C VAL A 455 15.03 -41.36 -5.90
N LEU A 456 13.82 -41.72 -5.48
CA LEU A 456 13.60 -42.74 -4.45
C LEU A 456 14.15 -44.10 -4.89
N ASN A 457 13.87 -44.51 -6.14
CA ASN A 457 14.41 -45.75 -6.69
C ASN A 457 15.95 -45.72 -6.74
N ALA A 458 16.56 -44.61 -7.13
CA ALA A 458 18.01 -44.46 -7.12
C ALA A 458 18.61 -44.60 -5.71
N LEU A 459 17.94 -44.05 -4.69
CA LEU A 459 18.35 -44.19 -3.29
C LEU A 459 18.18 -45.63 -2.77
N CYS A 460 17.08 -46.30 -3.10
CA CYS A 460 16.80 -47.69 -2.71
C CYS A 460 17.73 -48.70 -3.38
N ASN A 461 18.24 -48.40 -4.59
CA ASN A 461 19.14 -49.28 -5.33
C ASN A 461 20.58 -49.30 -4.76
N ASP A 462 20.95 -48.37 -3.88
CA ASP A 462 22.24 -48.43 -3.17
C ASP A 462 22.12 -49.40 -1.97
N PRO A 463 22.84 -50.53 -1.96
CA PRO A 463 22.70 -51.55 -0.92
C PRO A 463 23.14 -51.09 0.47
N ASN A 464 23.84 -49.95 0.57
CA ASN A 464 24.23 -49.38 1.85
C ASN A 464 23.12 -48.52 2.47
N ASN A 465 22.05 -48.21 1.72
CA ASN A 465 20.93 -47.42 2.20
C ASN A 465 19.81 -48.30 2.76
N THR A 466 19.18 -47.85 3.83
CA THR A 466 17.92 -48.35 4.35
C THR A 466 16.97 -47.16 4.44
N MET A 467 15.98 -47.13 3.55
CA MET A 467 15.03 -46.04 3.40
C MET A 467 13.78 -46.32 4.23
N PHE A 468 13.34 -45.33 5.01
CA PHE A 468 12.09 -45.34 5.75
C PHE A 468 11.24 -44.17 5.25
N ILE A 469 10.02 -44.48 4.82
CA ILE A 469 9.02 -43.45 4.52
C ILE A 469 8.13 -43.35 5.75
N VAL A 470 8.11 -42.18 6.37
CA VAL A 470 7.33 -41.88 7.56
C VAL A 470 6.11 -41.09 7.09
N SER A 471 4.94 -41.67 7.28
CA SER A 471 3.64 -41.03 7.05
C SER A 471 2.97 -40.81 8.40
N GLY A 472 2.37 -39.63 8.58
CA GLY A 472 1.56 -39.28 9.75
C GLY A 472 0.19 -39.94 9.72
#